data_AF-A0A3S1CN34-F1
#
_entry.id   AF-A0A3S1CN34-F1
#
_cell.length_a   1.000
_cell.length_b   1.000
_cell.length_c   1.000
_cell.angle_alpha   90.00
_cell.angle_beta   90.00
_cell.angle_gamma   90.00
#
_symmetry.space_group_name_H-M   'P 1'
#
loop_
_entity.id
_entity.type
_entity.pdbx_description
1 polymer ?
#
loop_
_entity_poly.entity_id
_entity_poly.type
_entity_poly.pdbx_seq_one_letter_code
_entity_poly.pdbx_strand_id
1 'polypeptide(L)'
;MVNSQSIEFNLESGVEVGIIEKIPQENGNYQYEPYRGVGHLMMVDQVKAGNKAKCYVLLKGGEVAKFLVTNLPEYGVLQVFLGWEE
;
A
#
# COMPACT_ATOMS: atom_id res chain seq x y z
N MET A 1 23.22 -11.66 -8.89
CA MET A 1 22.55 -11.62 -7.57
C MET A 1 21.39 -10.65 -7.70
N VAL A 2 20.17 -11.15 -7.89
CA VAL A 2 18.99 -10.28 -7.99
C VAL A 2 18.57 -9.97 -6.56
N ASN A 3 19.02 -8.83 -6.04
CA ASN A 3 18.43 -8.24 -4.84
C ASN A 3 17.08 -7.64 -5.24
N SER A 4 16.08 -8.49 -5.48
CA SER A 4 14.69 -8.04 -5.51
C SER A 4 14.31 -7.74 -4.08
N GLN A 5 14.52 -6.49 -3.68
CA GLN A 5 14.16 -6.04 -2.35
C GLN A 5 12.64 -5.87 -2.32
N SER A 6 11.94 -6.74 -1.60
CA SER A 6 10.50 -6.63 -1.38
C SER A 6 10.19 -5.29 -0.69
N ILE A 7 9.26 -4.52 -1.25
CA ILE A 7 8.84 -3.22 -0.71
C ILE A 7 7.57 -3.46 0.11
N GLU A 8 7.74 -3.80 1.37
CA GLU A 8 6.62 -4.06 2.26
C GLU A 8 5.91 -2.76 2.63
N PHE A 9 4.57 -2.79 2.57
CA PHE A 9 3.75 -1.66 2.97
C PHE A 9 2.75 -2.06 4.06
N ASN A 10 2.46 -1.07 4.90
CA ASN A 10 1.68 -1.20 6.11
C ASN A 10 0.51 -0.22 6.07
N LEU A 11 -0.56 -0.53 6.79
CA LEU A 11 -1.54 0.48 7.19
C LEU A 11 -0.89 1.48 8.14
N GLU A 12 -1.46 2.69 8.25
CA GLU A 12 -1.03 3.70 9.21
C GLU A 12 -1.01 3.19 10.67
N SER A 13 -1.85 2.20 10.98
CA SER A 13 -1.86 1.50 12.27
C SER A 13 -0.64 0.59 12.52
N GLY A 14 0.29 0.48 11.55
CA GLY A 14 1.47 -0.38 11.62
C GLY A 14 1.22 -1.83 11.26
N VAL A 15 0.05 -2.16 10.69
CA VAL A 15 -0.31 -3.53 10.32
C VAL A 15 0.10 -3.81 8.88
N GLU A 16 0.88 -4.87 8.68
CA GLU A 16 1.39 -5.30 7.37
C GLU A 16 0.26 -5.69 6.40
N VAL A 17 0.34 -5.19 5.17
CA VAL A 17 -0.67 -5.40 4.12
C VAL A 17 -0.16 -6.30 3.00
N GLY A 18 1.09 -6.09 2.57
CA GLY A 18 1.68 -6.82 1.46
C GLY A 18 2.94 -6.19 0.92
N ILE A 19 3.34 -6.62 -0.28
CA ILE A 19 4.53 -6.15 -0.98
C ILE A 19 4.11 -5.39 -2.24
N ILE A 20 4.52 -4.14 -2.39
CA ILE A 20 4.29 -3.35 -3.61
C ILE A 20 5.49 -3.50 -4.56
N GLU A 21 5.26 -3.58 -5.88
CA GLU A 21 6.36 -3.75 -6.83
C GLU A 21 7.25 -2.50 -6.94
N LYS A 22 6.67 -1.31 -6.74
CA LYS A 22 7.36 -0.03 -6.78
C LYS A 22 6.77 0.96 -5.79
N ILE A 23 7.60 1.83 -5.23
CA ILE A 23 7.15 2.91 -4.34
C ILE A 23 6.27 3.87 -5.16
N PRO A 24 5.07 4.22 -4.66
CA PRO A 24 4.22 5.18 -5.34
C PRO A 24 4.85 6.58 -5.40
N GLN A 25 5.04 7.10 -6.62
CA GLN A 25 5.59 8.44 -6.90
C GLN A 25 4.63 9.33 -7.70
N GLU A 26 3.55 8.74 -8.23
CA GLU A 26 2.45 9.43 -8.88
C GLU A 26 1.10 8.77 -8.53
N ASN A 27 0.00 9.47 -8.76
CA ASN A 27 -1.33 8.87 -8.65
C ASN A 27 -1.51 7.82 -9.75
N GLY A 28 -2.09 6.66 -9.45
CA GLY A 28 -2.30 5.64 -10.47
C GLY A 28 -2.44 4.23 -9.91
N ASN A 29 -2.31 3.25 -10.81
CA ASN A 29 -2.43 1.83 -10.45
C ASN A 29 -1.05 1.21 -10.19
N TYR A 30 -0.96 0.43 -9.13
CA TYR A 30 0.27 -0.20 -8.68
C TYR A 30 0.04 -1.68 -8.41
N GLN A 31 0.92 -2.51 -8.94
CA GLN A 31 0.92 -3.94 -8.67
C GLN A 31 1.44 -4.21 -7.25
N TYR A 32 0.79 -5.13 -6.56
CA TYR A 32 1.19 -5.58 -5.25
C TYR A 32 0.82 -7.05 -5.01
N GLU A 33 1.60 -7.72 -4.16
CA GLU A 33 1.27 -9.03 -3.63
C GLU A 33 0.62 -8.87 -2.25
N PRO A 34 -0.66 -9.25 -2.07
CA PRO A 34 -1.31 -9.19 -0.77
C PRO A 34 -0.78 -10.27 0.16
N TYR A 35 -0.46 -9.90 1.40
CA TYR A 35 -0.29 -10.89 2.45
C TYR A 35 -1.64 -11.51 2.80
N ARG A 36 -1.64 -12.83 3.10
CA ARG A 36 -2.82 -13.53 3.64
C ARG A 36 -3.00 -13.20 5.13
N GLY A 37 -3.13 -11.91 5.43
CA GLY A 37 -3.13 -11.36 6.78
C GLY A 37 -4.24 -10.33 7.01
N VAL A 38 -4.41 -9.95 8.28
CA VAL A 38 -5.48 -9.04 8.72
C VAL A 38 -5.34 -7.65 8.12
N GLY A 39 -4.12 -7.15 7.88
CA GLY A 39 -3.92 -5.82 7.29
C GLY A 39 -4.48 -5.71 5.87
N HIS A 40 -4.31 -6.74 5.03
CA HIS A 40 -4.95 -6.79 3.72
C HIS A 40 -6.47 -6.75 3.81
N LEU A 41 -7.08 -7.56 4.70
CA LEU A 41 -8.52 -7.57 4.89
C LEU A 41 -9.05 -6.21 5.38
N MET A 42 -8.38 -5.60 6.35
CA MET A 42 -8.72 -4.27 6.86
C MET A 42 -8.64 -3.19 5.78
N MET A 43 -7.60 -3.22 4.94
CA MET A 43 -7.47 -2.30 3.80
C MET A 43 -8.63 -2.50 2.82
N VAL A 44 -8.94 -3.75 2.47
CA VAL A 44 -10.05 -4.10 1.57
C VAL A 44 -11.38 -3.59 2.13
N ASP A 45 -11.65 -3.79 3.42
CA ASP A 45 -12.89 -3.35 4.07
C ASP A 45 -13.01 -1.82 4.08
N GLN A 46 -11.93 -1.09 4.37
CA GLN A 46 -11.93 0.38 4.32
C GLN A 46 -12.25 0.88 2.91
N VAL A 47 -11.57 0.35 1.90
CA VAL A 47 -11.74 0.74 0.50
C VAL A 47 -13.15 0.40 -0.01
N LYS A 48 -13.67 -0.80 0.32
CA LYS A 48 -15.04 -1.21 -0.05
C LYS A 48 -16.12 -0.36 0.62
N ALA A 49 -15.86 0.17 1.81
CA ALA A 49 -16.75 1.12 2.48
C ALA A 49 -16.71 2.54 1.86
N GLY A 50 -15.92 2.74 0.80
CA GLY A 50 -15.74 4.05 0.15
C GLY A 50 -14.73 4.96 0.85
N ASN A 51 -14.00 4.45 1.85
CA ASN A 51 -12.95 5.19 2.53
C ASN A 51 -11.61 5.02 1.80
N LYS A 52 -10.66 5.92 2.08
CA LYS A 52 -9.28 5.80 1.61
C LYS A 52 -8.44 5.13 2.70
N ALA A 53 -7.75 4.05 2.38
CA ALA A 53 -6.85 3.40 3.34
C ALA A 53 -5.49 4.09 3.36
N LYS A 54 -5.16 4.67 4.52
CA LYS A 54 -3.87 5.33 4.80
C LYS A 54 -2.77 4.27 4.95
N CYS A 55 -1.80 4.26 4.04
CA CYS A 55 -0.70 3.28 3.98
C CYS A 55 0.68 3.93 3.92
N TYR A 56 1.73 3.19 4.33
CA TYR A 56 3.11 3.62 4.19
C TYR A 56 4.09 2.48 3.90
N VAL A 57 5.20 2.82 3.25
CA VAL A 57 6.39 1.96 3.09
C VAL A 57 7.56 2.51 3.88
N LEU A 58 8.38 1.62 4.46
CA LEU A 58 9.65 1.99 5.07
C LEU A 58 10.75 1.95 4.02
N LEU A 59 11.45 3.07 3.82
CA LEU A 59 12.55 3.19 2.88
C LEU A 59 13.89 2.91 3.57
N LYS A 60 14.91 2.61 2.75
CA LYS A 60 16.29 2.57 3.25
C LYS A 60 16.65 3.92 3.84
N GLY A 61 17.25 3.91 5.04
CA GLY A 61 17.62 5.14 5.75
C GLY A 61 16.56 5.65 6.73
N GLY A 62 15.44 4.93 6.91
CA GLY A 62 14.42 5.26 7.90
C GLY A 62 13.39 6.29 7.43
N GLU A 63 13.46 6.70 6.16
CA GLU A 63 12.42 7.53 5.54
C GLU A 63 11.13 6.73 5.34
N VAL A 64 9.99 7.43 5.28
CA VAL A 64 8.66 6.82 5.12
C VAL A 64 7.97 7.46 3.93
N ALA A 65 7.59 6.65 2.94
CA ALA A 65 6.72 7.10 1.85
C ALA A 65 5.28 6.75 2.20
N LYS A 66 4.43 7.77 2.29
CA LYS A 66 3.01 7.66 2.66
C LYS A 66 2.13 7.82 1.43
N PHE A 67 1.04 7.05 1.35
CA PHE A 67 0.10 7.09 0.24
C PHE A 67 -1.29 6.57 0.64
N LEU A 68 -2.31 6.97 -0.11
CA LEU A 68 -3.68 6.51 0.09
C LEU A 68 -4.02 5.44 -0.94
N VAL A 69 -4.51 4.29 -0.48
CA VAL A 69 -5.18 3.33 -1.36
C VAL A 69 -6.66 3.72 -1.43
N THR A 70 -7.11 4.00 -2.64
CA THR A 70 -8.45 4.55 -2.91
C THR A 70 -9.38 3.54 -3.56
N ASN A 71 -8.82 2.53 -4.23
CA ASN A 71 -9.59 1.46 -4.87
C ASN A 71 -8.72 0.20 -5.05
N LEU A 72 -9.38 -0.92 -5.31
CA LEU A 72 -8.79 -2.22 -5.62
C LEU A 72 -9.40 -2.72 -6.94
N PRO A 73 -8.96 -2.19 -8.09
CA PRO A 73 -9.63 -2.42 -9.37
C PRO A 73 -9.61 -3.89 -9.80
N GLU A 74 -8.56 -4.62 -9.44
CA GLU A 74 -8.38 -6.05 -9.71
C GLU A 74 -7.54 -6.69 -8.59
N TYR A 75 -7.56 -8.03 -8.51
CA TYR A 75 -6.74 -8.74 -7.52
C TYR A 75 -5.25 -8.51 -7.81
N GLY A 76 -4.51 -8.03 -6.80
CA GLY A 76 -3.10 -7.68 -6.95
C GLY A 76 -2.83 -6.27 -7.46
N VAL A 77 -3.86 -5.41 -7.59
CA VAL A 77 -3.66 -4.00 -7.99
C VAL A 77 -4.29 -3.04 -6.98
N LEU A 78 -3.51 -2.02 -6.60
CA LEU A 78 -3.93 -0.87 -5.80
C LEU A 78 -4.13 0.34 -6.71
N GLN A 79 -5.23 1.07 -6.53
CA GLN A 79 -5.32 2.44 -7.03
C GLN A 79 -4.86 3.41 -5.94
N VAL A 80 -3.77 4.13 -6.20
CA VAL A 80 -3.06 4.97 -5.25
C VAL A 80 -3.26 6.46 -5.54
N PHE A 81 -3.41 7.23 -4.47
CA PHE A 81 -3.41 8.69 -4.46
C PHE A 81 -2.37 9.21 -3.46
N LEU A 82 -1.53 10.17 -3.87
CA LEU A 82 -0.41 10.69 -3.07
C LEU A 82 -0.75 11.89 -2.19
N GLY A 83 -1.99 12.41 -2.25
CA GLY A 83 -2.41 13.49 -1.35
C GLY A 83 -2.76 12.94 0.03
N TRP A 84 -1.72 12.65 0.83
CA TRP A 84 -1.85 12.37 2.25
C TRP A 84 -2.27 13.65 2.98
N GLU A 85 -3.57 13.87 3.10
CA GLU A 85 -4.12 14.95 3.91
C GLU A 85 -4.15 14.53 5.39
N GLU A 86 -3.73 15.43 6.28
CA GLU A 86 -3.68 15.22 7.74
C GLU A 86 -5.09 14.97 8.31
#